data_AF-A0A9P2XIY6-F1
#
_entry.id   AF-A0A9P2XIY6-F1
#
_cell.length_a   1.000
_cell.length_b   1.000
_cell.length_c   1.000
_cell.angle_alpha   90.00
_cell.angle_beta   90.00
_cell.angle_gamma   90.00
#
_symmetry.space_group_name_H-M   'P 1'
#
loop_
_entity.id
_entity.type
_entity.pdbx_description
1 polymer ?
#
loop_
_entity_poly.entity_id
_entity_poly.type
_entity_poly.pdbx_seq_one_letter_code
_entity_poly.pdbx_strand_id
1 'polypeptide(L)'
;MIFSQMGIGWAAHLLNFIILTAALSVYNSGMFANSRMLYGLAQQGNAPKIFKKVNKQGVPVPAVLLSALLIFGCVLLNYFVPEDALSHLMYIVVGALVLNWAMISMTHLKFKSAMKKLGQKTHFPALWAPFSNYLVLGFIAVVLYIMWSQGFKESVMMIPIWIVLMFILFKVLNAKEQ
;
A
#
# COMPACT_ATOMS: atom_id res chain seq x y z
N MET A 1 -6.51 10.57 -25.94
CA MET A 1 -7.25 11.67 -26.61
C MET A 1 -6.52 13.02 -26.59
N ILE A 2 -5.21 13.10 -26.31
CA ILE A 2 -4.41 14.34 -26.45
C ILE A 2 -3.51 14.25 -27.71
N PHE A 3 -2.96 13.07 -28.00
CA PHE A 3 -2.06 12.84 -29.15
C PHE A 3 -2.76 12.69 -30.51
N SER A 4 -4.08 12.44 -30.53
CA SER A 4 -4.87 12.43 -31.77
C SER A 4 -5.11 13.83 -32.34
N GLN A 5 -4.97 14.89 -31.53
CA GLN A 5 -5.11 16.29 -31.96
C GLN A 5 -3.82 16.88 -32.55
N MET A 6 -2.68 16.18 -32.42
CA MET A 6 -1.36 16.61 -32.93
C MET A 6 -1.02 16.06 -34.34
N GLY A 7 -1.96 15.40 -35.03
CA GLY A 7 -1.76 14.93 -36.40
C GLY A 7 -0.85 13.71 -36.57
N ILE A 8 -0.48 13.01 -35.49
CA ILE A 8 0.42 11.85 -35.52
C ILE A 8 -0.29 10.63 -34.89
N GLY A 9 -1.07 9.92 -35.70
CA GLY A 9 -1.83 8.73 -35.25
C GLY A 9 -0.95 7.64 -34.62
N TRP A 10 0.31 7.48 -35.05
CA TRP A 10 1.23 6.47 -34.51
C TRP A 10 1.67 6.78 -33.07
N ALA A 11 1.76 8.06 -32.67
CA ALA A 11 2.21 8.45 -31.34
C ALA A 11 1.23 8.02 -30.26
N ALA A 12 -0.08 8.03 -30.57
CA ALA A 12 -1.11 7.52 -29.67
C ALA A 12 -0.98 6.00 -29.43
N HIS A 13 -0.70 5.22 -30.49
CA HIS A 13 -0.48 3.78 -30.37
C HIS A 13 0.80 3.45 -29.60
N LEU A 14 1.89 4.19 -29.84
CA LEU A 14 3.14 4.02 -29.10
C LEU A 14 2.94 4.32 -27.60
N LEU A 15 2.26 5.40 -27.27
CA LEU A 15 1.98 5.75 -25.87
C LEU A 15 1.13 4.67 -25.19
N ASN A 16 0.08 4.16 -25.85
CA ASN A 16 -0.73 3.07 -25.31
C ASN A 16 0.12 1.81 -25.04
N PHE A 17 1.02 1.47 -25.97
CA PHE A 17 1.95 0.34 -25.79
C PHE A 17 2.86 0.54 -24.57
N ILE A 18 3.41 1.74 -24.40
CA ILE A 18 4.25 2.09 -23.23
C ILE A 18 3.44 1.98 -21.93
N ILE A 19 2.23 2.55 -21.89
CA ILE A 19 1.36 2.52 -20.71
C ILE A 19 0.99 1.07 -20.35
N LEU A 20 0.61 0.24 -21.33
CA LEU A 20 0.27 -1.16 -21.09
C LEU A 20 1.48 -1.96 -20.58
N THR A 21 2.66 -1.74 -21.16
CA THR A 21 3.90 -2.40 -20.73
C THR A 21 4.29 -1.97 -19.31
N ALA A 22 4.19 -0.67 -19.00
CA ALA A 22 4.44 -0.14 -17.67
C ALA A 22 3.44 -0.69 -16.64
N ALA A 23 2.16 -0.75 -16.99
CA ALA A 23 1.13 -1.33 -16.13
C ALA A 23 1.43 -2.81 -15.83
N LEU A 24 1.71 -3.62 -16.85
CA LEU A 24 2.08 -5.04 -16.67
C LEU A 24 3.31 -5.22 -15.78
N SER A 25 4.32 -4.35 -15.92
CA SER A 25 5.52 -4.37 -15.08
C SER A 25 5.22 -4.07 -13.60
N VAL A 26 4.40 -3.04 -13.34
CA VAL A 26 3.96 -2.69 -11.98
C VAL A 26 3.11 -3.81 -11.39
N TYR A 27 2.22 -4.45 -12.16
CA TYR A 27 1.43 -5.58 -11.69
C TYR A 27 2.28 -6.78 -11.30
N ASN A 28 3.29 -7.14 -12.10
CA ASN A 28 4.19 -8.25 -11.76
C ASN A 28 4.96 -7.97 -10.47
N SER A 29 5.52 -6.76 -10.35
CA SER A 29 6.28 -6.35 -9.16
C SER A 29 5.38 -6.26 -7.91
N GLY A 30 4.18 -5.72 -8.06
CA GLY A 30 3.19 -5.58 -6.99
C GLY A 30 2.69 -6.94 -6.47
N MET A 31 2.37 -7.87 -7.38
CA MET A 31 1.96 -9.23 -7.00
C MET A 31 3.06 -9.97 -6.25
N PHE A 32 4.31 -9.85 -6.71
CA PHE A 32 5.46 -10.44 -6.02
C PHE A 32 5.68 -9.83 -4.62
N ALA A 33 5.68 -8.50 -4.52
CA ALA A 33 5.88 -7.78 -3.27
C ALA A 33 4.79 -8.12 -2.23
N ASN A 34 3.51 -8.09 -2.63
CA ASN A 34 2.39 -8.40 -1.75
C ASN A 34 2.45 -9.83 -1.22
N SER A 35 2.76 -10.79 -2.09
CA SER A 35 2.84 -12.20 -1.72
C SER A 35 3.98 -12.47 -0.74
N ARG A 36 5.13 -11.81 -0.93
CA ARG A 36 6.29 -11.92 -0.04
C ARG A 36 6.09 -11.17 1.28
N MET A 37 5.44 -10.02 1.26
CA MET A 37 5.07 -9.29 2.48
C MET A 37 4.11 -10.12 3.34
N LEU A 38 3.08 -10.72 2.74
CA LEU A 38 2.16 -11.61 3.45
C LEU A 38 2.87 -12.86 4.01
N TYR A 39 3.78 -13.45 3.23
CA TYR A 39 4.64 -14.53 3.71
C TYR A 39 5.52 -14.10 4.91
N GLY A 40 6.13 -12.92 4.85
CA GLY A 40 6.93 -12.37 5.95
C GLY A 40 6.12 -12.15 7.22
N LEU A 41 4.89 -11.63 7.09
CA LEU A 41 3.95 -11.51 8.21
C LEU A 41 3.60 -12.88 8.80
N ALA A 42 3.39 -13.90 7.97
CA ALA A 42 3.10 -15.27 8.42
C ALA A 42 4.31 -15.93 9.10
N GLN A 43 5.54 -15.59 8.70
CA GLN A 43 6.76 -16.02 9.39
C GLN A 43 6.90 -15.40 10.78
N GLN A 44 6.45 -14.14 10.94
CA GLN A 44 6.47 -13.41 12.21
C GLN A 44 5.29 -13.75 13.15
N GLY A 45 4.38 -14.65 12.76
CA GLY A 45 3.18 -14.99 13.53
C GLY A 45 1.98 -14.05 13.32
N ASN A 46 2.19 -12.91 12.63
CA ASN A 46 1.17 -11.89 12.38
C ASN A 46 0.14 -12.24 11.28
N ALA A 47 0.27 -13.39 10.61
CA ALA A 47 -0.68 -13.87 9.61
C ALA A 47 -0.90 -15.40 9.69
N PRO A 48 -2.03 -15.93 9.19
CA PRO A 48 -2.35 -17.35 9.27
C PRO A 48 -1.23 -18.26 8.73
N LYS A 49 -0.97 -19.36 9.43
CA LYS A 49 0.11 -20.33 9.12
C LYS A 49 0.06 -20.89 7.69
N ILE A 50 -1.11 -20.84 7.04
CA ILE A 50 -1.31 -21.26 5.64
C ILE A 50 -0.41 -20.47 4.69
N PHE A 51 -0.19 -19.17 4.95
CA PHE A 51 0.63 -18.30 4.11
C PHE A 51 2.14 -18.52 4.29
N LYS A 52 2.57 -19.32 5.27
CA LYS A 52 3.98 -19.72 5.47
C LYS A 52 4.42 -20.85 4.53
N LYS A 53 3.50 -21.49 3.79
CA LYS A 53 3.84 -22.57 2.86
C LYS A 53 4.46 -22.00 1.57
N VAL A 54 5.62 -22.53 1.18
CA VAL A 54 6.31 -22.21 -0.07
C VAL A 54 6.46 -23.45 -0.94
N ASN A 55 6.49 -23.27 -2.26
CA ASN A 55 6.80 -24.33 -3.22
C ASN A 55 8.32 -24.59 -3.30
N LYS A 56 8.75 -25.63 -4.03
CA LYS A 56 10.16 -26.01 -4.27
C LYS A 56 11.03 -24.86 -4.81
N GLN A 57 10.43 -23.90 -5.51
CA GLN A 57 11.09 -22.71 -6.05
C GLN A 57 11.10 -21.51 -5.07
N GLY A 58 10.68 -21.71 -3.82
CA GLY A 58 10.65 -20.67 -2.78
C GLY A 58 9.51 -19.64 -2.93
N VAL A 59 8.51 -19.92 -3.76
CA VAL A 59 7.36 -19.04 -4.01
C VAL A 59 6.21 -19.34 -3.03
N PRO A 60 5.67 -18.35 -2.30
CA PRO A 60 4.53 -18.53 -1.39
C PRO A 60 3.21 -18.64 -2.17
N VAL A 61 2.94 -19.82 -2.76
CA VAL A 61 1.78 -20.07 -3.64
C VAL A 61 0.44 -19.68 -3.01
N PRO A 62 0.14 -19.95 -1.72
CA PRO A 62 -1.12 -19.54 -1.12
C PRO A 62 -1.31 -18.01 -1.10
N ALA A 63 -0.23 -17.25 -0.90
CA ALA A 63 -0.27 -15.79 -0.89
C ALA A 63 -0.46 -15.22 -2.31
N VAL A 64 0.16 -15.86 -3.31
CA VAL A 64 -0.02 -15.51 -4.72
C VAL A 64 -1.45 -15.77 -5.17
N LEU A 65 -2.01 -16.95 -4.86
CA LEU A 65 -3.38 -17.30 -5.20
C LEU A 65 -4.39 -16.36 -4.55
N LEU A 66 -4.19 -16.01 -3.28
CA LEU A 66 -5.05 -15.02 -2.61
C LEU A 66 -4.99 -13.66 -3.32
N SER A 67 -3.79 -13.18 -3.63
CA SER A 67 -3.61 -11.90 -4.34
C SER A 67 -4.28 -11.92 -5.72
N ALA A 68 -4.14 -13.02 -6.46
CA ALA A 68 -4.77 -13.20 -7.76
C ALA A 68 -6.30 -13.25 -7.65
N LEU A 69 -6.85 -13.92 -6.65
CA LEU A 69 -8.30 -13.97 -6.40
C LEU A 69 -8.86 -12.59 -6.07
N LEU A 70 -8.16 -11.79 -5.25
CA LEU A 70 -8.59 -10.43 -4.93
C LEU A 70 -8.58 -9.52 -6.17
N ILE A 71 -7.52 -9.60 -6.99
CA ILE A 71 -7.45 -8.85 -8.25
C ILE A 71 -8.58 -9.28 -9.19
N PHE A 72 -8.81 -10.59 -9.34
CA PHE A 72 -9.89 -11.12 -10.16
C PHE A 72 -11.27 -10.65 -9.67
N GLY A 73 -11.51 -10.69 -8.36
CA GLY A 73 -12.72 -10.14 -7.76
C GLY A 73 -12.89 -8.65 -8.03
N CYS A 74 -11.81 -7.88 -7.98
CA CYS A 74 -11.82 -6.46 -8.33
C CYS A 74 -12.18 -6.21 -9.81
N VAL A 75 -11.65 -7.03 -10.72
CA VAL A 75 -11.99 -6.97 -12.16
C VAL A 75 -13.45 -7.32 -12.39
N LEU A 76 -13.98 -8.33 -11.71
CA LEU A 76 -15.40 -8.68 -11.77
C LEU A 76 -16.28 -7.55 -11.25
N LEU A 77 -15.93 -6.95 -10.11
CA LEU A 77 -16.65 -5.80 -9.56
C LEU A 77 -16.68 -4.63 -10.54
N ASN A 78 -15.55 -4.34 -11.18
CA ASN A 78 -15.47 -3.31 -12.22
C ASN A 78 -16.34 -3.63 -13.44
N TYR A 79 -16.48 -4.91 -13.80
CA TYR A 79 -17.35 -5.31 -14.92
C TYR A 79 -18.84 -5.11 -14.61
N PHE A 80 -19.27 -5.39 -13.38
CA PHE A 80 -20.70 -5.28 -12.99
C PHE A 80 -21.11 -3.87 -12.52
N VAL A 81 -20.21 -3.11 -11.90
CA VAL A 81 -20.48 -1.77 -11.34
C VAL A 81 -19.29 -0.83 -11.63
N PRO A 82 -19.14 -0.34 -12.88
CA PRO A 82 -17.92 0.34 -13.32
C PRO A 82 -17.67 1.70 -12.65
N GLU A 83 -18.69 2.54 -12.46
CA GLU A 83 -18.49 3.92 -11.96
C GLU A 83 -18.47 4.03 -10.43
N ASP A 84 -19.36 3.32 -9.73
CA ASP A 84 -19.43 3.44 -8.27
C ASP A 84 -18.39 2.57 -7.56
N ALA A 85 -18.14 1.33 -8.00
CA ALA A 85 -17.23 0.43 -7.26
C ALA A 85 -15.77 0.88 -7.37
N LEU A 86 -15.33 1.36 -8.53
CA LEU A 86 -13.96 1.85 -8.71
C LEU A 86 -13.69 3.13 -7.95
N SER A 87 -14.63 4.09 -7.96
CA SER A 87 -14.47 5.35 -7.24
C SER A 87 -14.34 5.12 -5.72
N HIS A 88 -15.20 4.27 -5.16
CA HIS A 88 -15.11 3.88 -3.74
C HIS A 88 -13.81 3.13 -3.43
N LEU A 89 -13.40 2.18 -4.28
CA LEU A 89 -12.14 1.47 -4.10
C LEU A 89 -10.94 2.43 -4.09
N MET A 90 -10.95 3.46 -4.95
CA MET A 90 -9.90 4.46 -4.97
C MET A 90 -9.84 5.24 -3.65
N TYR A 91 -10.96 5.52 -3.00
CA TYR A 91 -10.97 6.12 -1.66
C TYR A 91 -10.26 5.23 -0.63
N ILE A 92 -10.51 3.93 -0.66
CA ILE A 92 -9.84 2.95 0.22
C ILE A 92 -8.33 2.95 -0.03
N VAL A 93 -7.92 2.87 -1.29
CA VAL A 93 -6.51 2.77 -1.70
C VAL A 93 -5.73 4.03 -1.32
N VAL A 94 -6.26 5.21 -1.63
CA VAL A 94 -5.59 6.48 -1.30
C VAL A 94 -5.49 6.66 0.21
N GLY A 95 -6.53 6.33 0.96
CA GLY A 95 -6.52 6.39 2.42
C GLY A 95 -5.47 5.46 3.03
N ALA A 96 -5.39 4.22 2.54
CA ALA A 96 -4.37 3.25 2.96
C ALA A 96 -2.96 3.71 2.60
N LEU A 97 -2.76 4.35 1.44
CA LEU A 97 -1.47 4.89 1.02
C LEU A 97 -1.00 6.02 1.94
N VAL A 98 -1.87 6.98 2.25
CA VAL A 98 -1.57 8.09 3.17
C VAL A 98 -1.24 7.56 4.57
N LEU A 99 -2.03 6.59 5.05
CA LEU A 99 -1.76 5.90 6.31
C LEU A 99 -0.41 5.19 6.33
N ASN A 100 -0.05 4.49 5.25
CA ASN A 100 1.23 3.80 5.16
C ASN A 100 2.40 4.78 5.30
N TRP A 101 2.35 5.91 4.59
CA TRP A 101 3.37 6.95 4.71
C TRP A 101 3.43 7.56 6.12
N ALA A 102 2.28 7.80 6.75
CA ALA A 102 2.24 8.29 8.13
C ALA A 102 2.88 7.29 9.10
N MET A 103 2.54 6.01 8.97
CA MET A 103 3.09 4.92 9.77
C MET A 103 4.61 4.76 9.58
N ILE A 104 5.10 4.84 8.35
CA ILE A 104 6.54 4.79 8.05
C ILE A 104 7.26 5.95 8.76
N SER A 105 6.76 7.18 8.63
CA SER A 105 7.39 8.35 9.26
C SER A 105 7.37 8.28 10.78
N MET A 106 6.24 7.90 11.38
CA MET A 106 6.12 7.71 12.83
C MET A 106 7.02 6.59 13.36
N THR A 107 7.08 5.46 12.66
CA THR A 107 7.96 4.33 13.02
C THR A 107 9.42 4.73 12.94
N HIS A 108 9.81 5.48 11.90
CA HIS A 108 11.17 5.99 11.76
C HIS A 108 11.54 6.97 12.89
N LEU A 109 10.62 7.85 13.31
CA LEU A 109 10.82 8.72 14.48
C LEU A 109 11.03 7.92 15.78
N LYS A 110 10.20 6.90 16.03
CA LYS A 110 10.33 6.02 17.20
C LYS A 110 11.63 5.20 17.16
N PHE A 111 12.00 4.67 16.00
CA PHE A 111 13.26 3.97 15.79
C PHE A 111 14.45 4.86 16.13
N LYS A 112 14.47 6.11 15.63
CA LYS A 112 15.54 7.06 15.94
C LYS A 112 15.60 7.40 17.43
N SER A 113 14.44 7.58 18.07
CA SER A 113 14.37 7.82 19.52
C SER A 113 14.91 6.63 20.32
N ALA A 114 14.57 5.40 19.91
CA ALA A 114 15.09 4.17 20.52
C ALA A 114 16.61 4.03 20.33
N MET A 115 17.13 4.24 19.11
CA MET A 115 18.56 4.21 18.82
C MET A 115 19.34 5.26 19.64
N LYS A 116 18.78 6.47 19.81
CA LYS A 116 19.37 7.50 20.68
C LYS A 116 19.43 7.04 22.14
N LYS A 117 18.38 6.37 22.65
CA LYS A 117 18.36 5.81 24.01
C LYS A 117 19.37 4.67 24.20
N LEU A 118 19.60 3.88 23.15
CA LEU A 118 20.57 2.78 23.12
C LEU A 118 22.02 3.25 22.90
N GLY A 119 22.26 4.55 22.65
CA GLY A 119 23.59 5.10 22.38
C GLY A 119 24.24 4.58 21.08
N GLN A 120 23.49 3.84 20.25
CA GLN A 120 24.01 3.26 19.01
C GLN A 120 23.86 4.24 17.84
N LYS A 121 24.94 4.42 17.08
CA LYS A 121 24.92 5.18 15.83
C LYS A 121 24.44 4.27 14.70
N THR A 122 23.42 4.71 13.98
CA THR A 122 22.94 4.04 12.77
C THR A 122 24.03 4.06 11.70
N HIS A 123 24.29 2.91 11.08
CA HIS A 123 25.32 2.78 10.02
C HIS A 123 25.03 3.67 8.81
N PHE A 124 23.75 3.92 8.51
CA PHE A 124 23.32 4.86 7.47
C PHE A 124 22.39 5.92 8.09
N PRO A 125 22.93 7.06 8.58
CA PRO A 125 22.11 8.12 9.15
C PRO A 125 21.34 8.83 8.04
N ALA A 126 20.02 8.95 8.22
CA ALA A 126 19.19 9.72 7.29
C ALA A 126 19.62 11.20 7.28
N LEU A 127 19.89 11.73 6.08
CA LEU A 127 20.18 13.14 5.85
C LEU A 127 19.05 14.00 6.43
N TRP A 128 19.40 14.97 7.28
CA TRP A 128 18.47 15.89 7.96
C TRP A 128 17.42 15.26 8.89
N ALA A 129 17.61 14.02 9.36
CA ALA A 129 16.77 13.51 10.44
C ALA A 129 17.06 14.29 11.75
N PRO A 130 16.05 14.71 12.55
CA PRO A 130 14.64 14.32 12.47
C PRO A 130 13.75 15.31 11.70
N PHE A 131 14.28 16.43 11.20
CA PHE A 131 13.52 17.46 10.50
C PHE A 131 12.80 16.91 9.27
N SER A 132 13.47 16.05 8.49
CA SER A 132 12.88 15.40 7.30
C SER A 132 11.58 14.63 7.62
N ASN A 133 11.52 13.91 8.74
CA ASN A 133 10.30 13.17 9.12
C ASN A 133 9.14 14.10 9.49
N TYR A 134 9.43 15.21 10.18
CA TYR A 134 8.41 16.21 10.52
C TYR A 134 7.89 16.94 9.27
N LEU A 135 8.77 17.21 8.30
CA LEU A 135 8.35 17.75 6.99
C LEU A 135 7.39 16.78 6.30
N VAL A 136 7.71 15.48 6.26
CA VAL A 136 6.82 14.45 5.68
C VAL A 136 5.48 14.38 6.42
N LEU A 137 5.47 14.44 7.75
CA LEU A 137 4.22 14.46 8.52
C LEU A 137 3.39 15.72 8.25
N GLY A 138 4.05 16.89 8.13
CA GLY A 138 3.41 18.14 7.73
C GLY A 138 2.80 18.04 6.33
N PHE A 139 3.53 17.47 5.38
CA PHE A 139 3.04 17.23 4.03
C PHE A 139 1.82 16.29 4.02
N ILE A 140 1.85 15.20 4.80
CA ILE A 140 0.71 14.31 4.97
C ILE A 140 -0.50 15.05 5.56
N ALA A 141 -0.30 15.93 6.54
CA ALA A 141 -1.39 16.74 7.10
C ALA A 141 -2.01 17.67 6.06
N VAL A 142 -1.20 18.29 5.19
CA VAL A 142 -1.69 19.08 4.06
C VAL A 142 -2.47 18.22 3.07
N VAL A 143 -1.97 17.03 2.73
CA VAL A 143 -2.69 16.08 1.84
C VAL A 143 -4.04 15.70 2.43
N LEU A 144 -4.11 15.39 3.74
CA LEU A 144 -5.38 15.09 4.41
C LEU A 144 -6.36 16.28 4.37
N TYR A 145 -5.86 17.50 4.54
CA TYR A 145 -6.67 18.72 4.43
C TYR A 145 -7.22 18.93 3.00
N ILE A 146 -6.40 18.70 1.98
CA ILE A 146 -6.82 18.76 0.58
C ILE A 146 -7.86 17.67 0.29
N MET A 147 -7.63 16.44 0.76
CA MET A 147 -8.59 15.34 0.59
C MET A 147 -9.94 15.64 1.27
N TRP A 148 -9.92 16.30 2.43
CA TRP A 148 -11.14 16.71 3.12
C TRP A 148 -11.93 17.78 2.37
N SER A 149 -11.25 18.72 1.73
CA SER A 149 -11.88 19.85 1.03
C SER A 149 -12.30 19.55 -0.42
N GLN A 150 -11.62 18.63 -1.11
CA GLN A 150 -11.78 18.37 -2.55
C GLN A 150 -12.61 17.10 -2.86
N GLY A 151 -13.45 16.63 -1.93
CA GLY A 151 -14.39 15.53 -2.18
C GLY A 151 -13.89 14.11 -1.88
N PHE A 152 -12.67 13.94 -1.37
CA PHE A 152 -12.15 12.64 -0.88
C PHE A 152 -12.42 12.44 0.63
N LYS A 153 -13.46 13.11 1.16
CA LYS A 153 -13.79 13.10 2.58
C LYS A 153 -14.04 11.68 3.11
N GLU A 154 -14.65 10.83 2.30
CA GLU A 154 -14.92 9.43 2.64
C GLU A 154 -13.63 8.63 2.89
N SER A 155 -12.58 8.87 2.08
CA SER A 155 -11.26 8.27 2.30
C SER A 155 -10.67 8.65 3.66
N VAL A 156 -10.80 9.93 4.04
CA VAL A 156 -10.29 10.44 5.32
C VAL A 156 -11.05 9.87 6.51
N MET A 157 -12.38 9.72 6.40
CA MET A 157 -13.19 9.07 7.44
C MET A 157 -12.88 7.58 7.58
N MET A 158 -12.44 6.93 6.51
CA MET A 158 -12.12 5.51 6.55
C MET A 158 -10.80 5.21 7.26
N ILE A 159 -9.88 6.17 7.33
CA ILE A 159 -8.60 6.05 8.04
C ILE A 159 -8.76 5.59 9.50
N PRO A 160 -9.53 6.26 10.37
CA PRO A 160 -9.73 5.83 11.74
C PRO A 160 -10.45 4.48 11.84
N ILE A 161 -11.43 4.22 10.95
CA ILE A 161 -12.13 2.91 10.89
C ILE A 161 -11.12 1.79 10.64
N TRP A 162 -10.20 2.00 9.69
CA TRP A 162 -9.16 1.06 9.36
C TRP A 162 -8.18 0.83 10.51
N ILE A 163 -7.78 1.89 11.23
CA ILE A 163 -6.94 1.79 12.43
C ILE A 163 -7.62 0.94 13.51
N VAL A 164 -8.90 1.19 13.78
CA VAL A 164 -9.68 0.42 14.77
C VAL A 164 -9.81 -1.04 14.33
N LEU A 165 -10.10 -1.29 13.06
CA LEU A 165 -10.18 -2.64 12.51
C LEU A 165 -8.84 -3.38 12.67
N MET A 166 -7.72 -2.75 12.32
CA MET A 166 -6.38 -3.32 12.52
C MET A 166 -6.07 -3.57 14.00
N PHE A 167 -6.48 -2.67 14.90
CA PHE A 167 -6.29 -2.85 16.34
C PHE A 167 -7.08 -4.05 16.89
N ILE A 168 -8.33 -4.24 16.43
CA ILE A 168 -9.14 -5.41 16.77
C ILE A 168 -8.50 -6.68 16.22
N LEU A 169 -8.07 -6.66 14.96
CA LEU A 169 -7.44 -7.81 14.30
C LEU A 169 -6.15 -8.23 15.03
N PHE A 170 -5.34 -7.25 15.44
CA PHE A 170 -4.14 -7.48 16.25
C PHE A 170 -4.49 -8.10 17.62
N LYS A 171 -5.52 -7.61 18.31
CA LYS A 171 -5.98 -8.22 19.56
C LYS A 171 -6.45 -9.65 19.37
N VAL A 172 -7.22 -9.94 18.32
CA VAL A 172 -7.76 -11.29 18.04
C VAL A 172 -6.65 -12.27 17.67
N LEU A 173 -5.65 -11.83 16.89
CA LEU A 173 -4.49 -12.64 16.53
C LEU A 173 -3.61 -12.95 17.75
N ASN A 174 -3.32 -11.96 18.59
CA ASN A 174 -2.49 -12.15 19.78
C ASN A 174 -3.22 -12.85 20.94
N ALA A 175 -4.55 -12.75 21.01
CA ALA A 175 -5.35 -13.50 21.99
C ALA A 175 -5.33 -15.02 21.74
N LYS A 176 -4.88 -15.47 20.57
CA LYS A 176 -4.63 -16.90 20.28
C LYS A 176 -3.23 -17.39 20.66
N GLU A 177 -2.31 -16.47 21.02
CA GLU A 177 -0.94 -16.79 21.44
C GLU A 177 -0.70 -16.65 22.95
N GLN A 178 -1.68 -16.13 23.71
CA GLN A 178 -1.70 -16.16 25.19
C GLN A 178 -2.52 -17.35 25.70
#